data_AF-A0A7W7PPK0-F1
#
_entry.id   AF-A0A7W7PPK0-F1
#
_cell.length_a   1.000
_cell.length_b   1.000
_cell.length_c   1.000
_cell.angle_alpha   90.00
_cell.angle_beta   90.00
_cell.angle_gamma   90.00
#
_symmetry.space_group_name_H-M   'P 1'
#
loop_
_entity.id
_entity.type
_entity.pdbx_description
1 polymer ?
#
loop_
_entity_poly.entity_id
_entity_poly.type
_entity_poly.pdbx_seq_one_letter_code
_entity_poly.pdbx_strand_id
1 'polypeptide(L)'
;MEDLADQAVDALAPYLGTPLALFGHSMGAAVAYEVALRLEARHGVQPVRLFLSGQPAPHRAEPSNLHLEDAETMLDEVKRLGLSTASAMEHPELLEIALPTLRADFRLVETYQPKLTKAKSPVVAYAGDEDPDCPPDAMCAWSELTTAGFAYRSFPGGHFYLEAHEAELLLHMVGHLRDDIRLAKAIGMAGARRPSARPAEPVSARHSGAVR
;
A
#
# COMPACT_ATOMS: atom_id res chain seq x y z
N MET A 1 -13.21 1.48 7.29
CA MET A 1 -12.06 1.46 6.37
C MET A 1 -12.19 2.57 5.33
N GLU A 2 -13.31 2.63 4.63
CA GLU A 2 -13.57 3.61 3.55
C GLU A 2 -13.25 5.06 3.94
N ASP A 3 -13.83 5.57 5.03
CA ASP A 3 -13.63 6.96 5.46
C ASP A 3 -12.17 7.30 5.79
N LEU A 4 -11.44 6.36 6.41
CA LEU A 4 -10.02 6.54 6.73
C LEU A 4 -9.18 6.61 5.46
N ALA A 5 -9.44 5.72 4.49
CA ALA A 5 -8.76 5.74 3.21
C ALA A 5 -9.08 7.01 2.40
N ASP A 6 -10.32 7.49 2.46
CA ASP A 6 -10.74 8.76 1.84
C ASP A 6 -9.96 9.95 2.41
N GLN A 7 -9.91 10.07 3.73
CA GLN A 7 -9.15 11.14 4.40
C GLN A 7 -7.65 11.08 4.10
N ALA A 8 -7.08 9.87 4.04
CA ALA A 8 -5.68 9.69 3.66
C ALA A 8 -5.42 10.13 2.20
N VAL A 9 -6.35 9.84 1.28
CA VAL A 9 -6.26 10.32 -0.12
C VAL A 9 -6.31 11.84 -0.19
N ASP A 10 -7.23 12.47 0.54
CA ASP A 10 -7.35 13.93 0.58
C ASP A 10 -6.07 14.58 1.15
N ALA A 11 -5.47 13.97 2.19
CA ALA A 11 -4.21 14.42 2.76
C ALA A 11 -3.01 14.24 1.80
N LEU A 12 -3.07 13.26 0.91
CA LEU A 12 -2.03 12.98 -0.10
C LEU A 12 -2.16 13.86 -1.36
N ALA A 13 -3.32 14.48 -1.59
CA ALA A 13 -3.61 15.26 -2.80
C ALA A 13 -2.51 16.30 -3.18
N PRO A 14 -1.90 17.05 -2.23
CA PRO A 14 -0.82 17.99 -2.55
C PRO A 14 0.47 17.35 -3.08
N TYR A 15 0.68 16.05 -2.85
CA TYR A 15 1.95 15.35 -3.14
C TYR A 15 1.88 14.49 -4.41
N LEU A 16 0.73 14.42 -5.07
CA LEU A 16 0.49 13.54 -6.23
C LEU A 16 1.31 13.86 -7.48
N GLY A 17 2.04 14.98 -7.50
CA GLY A 17 3.00 15.33 -8.56
C GLY A 17 4.35 14.61 -8.45
N THR A 18 4.57 13.81 -7.40
CA THR A 18 5.81 13.06 -7.17
C THR A 18 5.56 11.56 -7.11
N PRO A 19 6.55 10.72 -7.47
CA PRO A 19 6.42 9.26 -7.32
C PRO A 19 6.11 8.89 -5.86
N LEU A 20 4.97 8.23 -5.66
CA LEU A 20 4.47 7.83 -4.34
C LEU A 20 4.61 6.31 -4.18
N ALA A 21 5.13 5.87 -3.03
CA ALA A 21 5.00 4.49 -2.58
C ALA A 21 4.29 4.48 -1.23
N LEU A 22 3.52 3.43 -0.98
CA LEU A 22 2.76 3.28 0.27
C LEU A 22 3.33 2.10 1.05
N PHE A 23 3.58 2.32 2.34
CA PHE A 23 3.90 1.26 3.30
C PHE A 23 2.80 1.23 4.35
N GLY A 24 2.37 0.02 4.70
CA GLY A 24 1.40 -0.19 5.77
C GLY A 24 1.72 -1.47 6.53
N HIS A 25 1.64 -1.40 7.86
CA HIS A 25 1.81 -2.54 8.75
C HIS A 25 0.49 -2.85 9.47
N SER A 26 0.15 -4.13 9.63
CA SER A 26 -1.11 -4.58 10.26
C SER A 26 -2.31 -3.90 9.60
N MET A 27 -3.18 -3.22 10.37
CA MET A 27 -4.26 -2.37 9.85
C MET A 27 -3.80 -1.46 8.70
N GLY A 28 -2.62 -0.86 8.83
CA GLY A 28 -2.06 0.06 7.85
C GLY A 28 -1.88 -0.55 6.46
N ALA A 29 -1.67 -1.88 6.36
CA ALA A 29 -1.57 -2.56 5.07
C ALA A 29 -2.90 -2.54 4.30
N ALA A 30 -4.02 -2.81 5.00
CA ALA A 30 -5.35 -2.70 4.41
C ALA A 30 -5.68 -1.25 4.02
N VAL A 31 -5.31 -0.28 4.87
CA VAL A 31 -5.46 1.15 4.57
C VAL A 31 -4.65 1.54 3.33
N ALA A 32 -3.37 1.15 3.26
CA ALA A 32 -2.50 1.45 2.13
C ALA A 32 -3.04 0.88 0.82
N TYR A 33 -3.60 -0.33 0.85
CA TYR A 33 -4.26 -0.94 -0.29
C TYR A 33 -5.49 -0.14 -0.75
N GLU A 34 -6.38 0.20 0.18
CA GLU A 34 -7.59 0.97 -0.11
C GLU A 34 -7.30 2.41 -0.58
N VAL A 35 -6.22 3.03 -0.05
CA VAL A 35 -5.71 4.32 -0.53
C VAL A 35 -5.22 4.19 -1.97
N ALA A 36 -4.48 3.14 -2.31
CA ALA A 36 -4.01 2.92 -3.68
C ALA A 36 -5.18 2.82 -4.68
N LEU A 37 -6.19 2.01 -4.36
CA LEU A 37 -7.38 1.88 -5.22
C LEU A 37 -8.11 3.21 -5.44
N ARG A 38 -8.20 4.04 -4.40
CA ARG A 38 -8.83 5.37 -4.49
C ARG A 38 -8.00 6.37 -5.26
N LEU A 39 -6.68 6.39 -5.08
CA LEU A 39 -5.79 7.24 -5.86
C LEU A 39 -5.90 6.93 -7.35
N GLU A 40 -5.95 5.64 -7.69
CA GLU A 40 -6.15 5.19 -9.07
C GLU A 40 -7.51 5.63 -9.62
N ALA A 41 -8.58 5.48 -8.83
CA ALA A 41 -9.94 5.79 -9.27
C ALA A 41 -10.23 7.31 -9.36
N ARG A 42 -9.76 8.10 -8.38
CA ARG A 42 -10.10 9.53 -8.25
C ARG A 42 -9.14 10.44 -8.99
N HIS A 43 -7.86 10.08 -9.03
CA HIS A 43 -6.80 10.95 -9.56
C HIS A 43 -6.05 10.33 -10.74
N GLY A 44 -6.30 9.06 -11.08
CA GLY A 44 -5.53 8.35 -12.10
C GLY A 44 -4.06 8.14 -11.69
N VAL A 45 -3.75 8.28 -10.40
CA VAL A 45 -2.40 8.16 -9.86
C VAL A 45 -2.21 6.74 -9.34
N GLN A 46 -1.22 6.07 -9.89
CA GLN A 46 -0.80 4.75 -9.46
C GLN A 46 0.44 4.89 -8.57
N PRO A 47 0.40 4.48 -7.28
CA PRO A 47 1.61 4.35 -6.48
C PRO A 47 2.63 3.47 -7.19
N VAL A 48 3.91 3.84 -7.16
CA VAL A 48 4.97 3.05 -7.81
C VAL A 48 5.14 1.68 -7.17
N ARG A 49 4.77 1.54 -5.90
CA ARG A 49 4.76 0.28 -5.15
C ARG A 49 3.91 0.35 -3.89
N LEU A 50 3.35 -0.80 -3.54
CA LEU A 50 2.73 -1.05 -2.23
C LEU A 50 3.60 -2.02 -1.44
N PHE A 51 3.88 -1.68 -0.19
CA PHE A 51 4.58 -2.51 0.78
C PHE A 51 3.60 -2.84 1.91
N LEU A 52 3.15 -4.09 1.94
CA LEU A 52 2.04 -4.55 2.77
C LEU A 52 2.59 -5.53 3.81
N SER A 53 2.66 -5.11 5.06
CA SER A 53 3.33 -5.88 6.12
C SER A 53 2.34 -6.36 7.17
N GLY A 54 2.56 -7.59 7.66
CA GLY A 54 1.90 -8.09 8.88
C GLY A 54 0.38 -8.09 8.79
N GLN A 55 -0.17 -8.35 7.61
CA GLN A 55 -1.61 -8.40 7.39
C GLN A 55 -1.90 -9.34 6.22
N PRO A 56 -2.66 -10.43 6.45
CA PRO A 56 -3.17 -11.27 5.38
C PRO A 56 -3.86 -10.47 4.28
N ALA A 57 -3.89 -11.02 3.07
CA ALA A 57 -4.73 -10.44 2.02
C ALA A 57 -6.18 -10.37 2.54
N PRO A 58 -6.89 -9.23 2.43
CA PRO A 58 -8.17 -9.01 3.09
C PRO A 58 -9.25 -10.07 2.81
N HIS A 59 -9.21 -10.73 1.65
CA HIS A 59 -10.14 -11.81 1.29
C HIS A 59 -9.74 -13.20 1.82
N ARG A 60 -8.58 -13.28 2.48
CA ARG A 60 -8.05 -14.45 3.20
C ARG A 60 -7.88 -14.20 4.70
N ALA A 61 -8.17 -12.99 5.18
CA ALA A 61 -8.13 -12.69 6.59
C ALA A 61 -9.20 -13.52 7.32
N GLU A 62 -8.78 -14.23 8.37
CA GLU A 62 -9.71 -14.96 9.22
C GLU A 62 -10.57 -13.97 10.03
N PRO A 63 -11.87 -14.22 10.20
CA PRO A 63 -12.71 -13.39 11.04
C PRO A 63 -12.23 -13.44 12.50
N SER A 64 -12.09 -12.26 13.10
CA SER A 64 -11.89 -12.09 14.54
C SER A 64 -12.98 -11.14 15.09
N ASN A 65 -13.30 -11.28 16.37
CA ASN A 65 -14.28 -10.44 17.07
C ASN A 65 -13.68 -9.79 18.31
N LEU A 66 -12.36 -9.57 18.35
CA LEU A 66 -11.67 -8.99 19.49
C LEU A 66 -12.29 -7.64 19.90
N HIS A 67 -12.77 -6.85 18.93
CA HIS A 67 -13.45 -5.59 19.22
C HIS A 67 -14.75 -5.72 20.03
N LEU A 68 -15.31 -6.93 20.19
CA LEU A 68 -16.48 -7.24 21.01
C LEU A 68 -16.13 -7.85 22.37
N GLU A 69 -14.89 -8.30 22.54
CA GLU A 69 -14.42 -8.93 23.78
C GLU A 69 -14.22 -7.91 24.91
N ASP A 70 -14.05 -8.39 26.14
CA ASP A 70 -13.77 -7.52 27.28
C ASP A 70 -12.38 -6.86 27.20
N ALA A 71 -12.12 -5.92 28.11
CA ALA A 71 -10.87 -5.17 28.13
C ALA A 71 -9.66 -6.06 28.45
N GLU A 72 -9.83 -7.06 29.31
CA GLU A 72 -8.75 -7.98 29.71
C GLU A 72 -8.27 -8.82 28.52
N THR A 73 -9.21 -9.43 27.80
CA THR A 73 -8.94 -10.22 26.59
C THR A 73 -8.27 -9.36 25.51
N MET A 74 -8.75 -8.13 25.31
CA MET A 74 -8.16 -7.20 24.35
C MET A 74 -6.73 -6.80 24.73
N LEU A 75 -6.45 -6.59 26.01
CA LEU A 75 -5.10 -6.26 26.49
C LEU A 75 -4.15 -7.46 26.34
N ASP A 76 -4.61 -8.66 26.61
CA ASP A 76 -3.81 -9.86 26.45
C ASP A 76 -3.46 -10.12 24.98
N GLU A 77 -4.38 -9.82 24.07
CA GLU A 77 -4.11 -9.88 22.64
C GLU A 77 -3.11 -8.81 22.19
N VAL A 78 -3.23 -7.58 22.69
CA VAL A 78 -2.25 -6.51 22.45
C VAL A 78 -0.85 -6.91 22.95
N LYS A 79 -0.75 -7.58 24.12
CA LYS A 79 0.52 -8.14 24.61
C LYS A 79 1.04 -9.23 23.68
N ARG A 80 0.18 -10.15 23.25
CA ARG A 80 0.55 -11.27 22.38
C ARG A 80 1.11 -10.78 21.06
N LEU A 81 0.47 -9.77 20.45
CA LEU A 81 0.94 -9.19 19.20
C LEU A 81 2.32 -8.56 19.37
N GLY A 82 2.73 -8.18 20.57
CA GLY A 82 4.01 -7.53 20.83
C GLY A 82 3.96 -6.03 20.57
N LEU A 83 2.75 -5.44 20.51
CA LEU A 83 2.59 -3.98 20.53
C LEU A 83 3.36 -3.48 21.75
N SER A 84 4.43 -2.71 21.53
CA SER A 84 5.22 -2.06 22.58
C SER A 84 4.39 -0.96 23.25
N THR A 85 3.35 -1.41 23.93
CA THR A 85 2.58 -0.67 24.90
C THR A 85 3.24 -0.83 26.26
N ALA A 86 4.46 -1.37 26.38
CA ALA A 86 5.14 -1.62 27.65
C ALA A 86 5.04 -0.42 28.61
N SER A 87 5.25 0.81 28.12
CA SER A 87 5.09 2.02 28.94
C SER A 87 3.64 2.39 29.27
N ALA A 88 2.68 2.08 28.39
CA ALA A 88 1.25 2.28 28.65
C ALA A 88 0.70 1.17 29.57
N MET A 89 1.18 -0.05 29.45
CA MET A 89 0.81 -1.23 30.25
C MET A 89 1.28 -1.14 31.69
N GLU A 90 2.34 -0.37 31.94
CA GLU A 90 2.78 -0.01 33.28
C GLU A 90 1.87 1.05 33.94
N HIS A 91 0.93 1.64 33.19
CA HIS A 91 0.07 2.74 33.63
C HIS A 91 -1.42 2.48 33.30
N PRO A 92 -2.18 1.88 34.22
CA PRO A 92 -3.60 1.55 34.01
C PRO A 92 -4.46 2.70 33.49
N GLU A 93 -4.20 3.94 33.94
CA GLU A 93 -4.91 5.13 33.48
C GLU A 93 -4.67 5.45 31.99
N LEU A 94 -3.45 5.19 31.48
CA LEU A 94 -3.13 5.35 30.05
C LEU A 94 -3.80 4.27 29.20
N LEU A 95 -3.89 3.04 29.72
CA LEU A 95 -4.62 1.96 29.05
C LEU A 95 -6.11 2.28 28.96
N GLU A 96 -6.73 2.78 30.02
CA GLU A 96 -8.16 3.17 30.00
C GLU A 96 -8.45 4.22 28.92
N ILE A 97 -7.52 5.14 28.69
CA ILE A 97 -7.64 6.16 27.64
C ILE A 97 -7.40 5.57 26.24
N ALA A 98 -6.46 4.63 26.09
CA ALA A 98 -6.09 4.04 24.80
C ALA A 98 -7.07 2.96 24.31
N LEU A 99 -7.70 2.23 25.24
CA LEU A 99 -8.58 1.09 24.95
C LEU A 99 -9.73 1.41 23.98
N PRO A 100 -10.45 2.54 24.10
CA PRO A 100 -11.48 2.90 23.12
C PRO A 100 -10.93 3.05 21.69
N THR A 101 -9.73 3.62 21.54
CA THR A 101 -9.08 3.78 20.24
C THR A 101 -8.61 2.44 19.69
N LEU A 102 -7.95 1.62 20.50
CA LEU A 102 -7.55 0.26 20.10
C LEU A 102 -8.75 -0.56 19.63
N ARG A 103 -9.86 -0.53 20.39
CA ARG A 103 -11.10 -1.20 20.02
C ARG A 103 -11.67 -0.70 18.70
N ALA A 104 -11.61 0.61 18.45
CA ALA A 104 -12.06 1.18 17.20
C ALA A 104 -11.20 0.71 16.01
N ASP A 105 -9.89 0.60 16.19
CA ASP A 105 -8.94 0.13 15.17
C ASP A 105 -9.13 -1.37 14.87
N PHE A 106 -9.24 -2.21 15.90
CA PHE A 106 -9.57 -3.64 15.72
C PHE A 106 -10.90 -3.81 15.00
N ARG A 107 -11.94 -3.08 15.41
CA ARG A 107 -13.24 -3.11 14.71
C ARG A 107 -13.09 -2.75 13.24
N LEU A 108 -12.24 -1.76 12.92
CA LEU A 108 -12.03 -1.32 11.54
C LEU A 108 -11.47 -2.43 10.66
N VAL A 109 -10.50 -3.19 11.18
CA VAL A 109 -9.86 -4.30 10.48
C VAL A 109 -10.76 -5.53 10.42
N GLU A 110 -11.37 -5.89 11.54
CA GLU A 110 -12.19 -7.11 11.67
C GLU A 110 -13.49 -7.05 10.87
N THR A 111 -14.05 -5.84 10.70
CA THR A 111 -15.27 -5.63 9.91
C THR A 111 -14.99 -5.22 8.47
N TYR A 112 -13.72 -5.11 8.07
CA TYR A 112 -13.35 -4.73 6.72
C TYR A 112 -13.63 -5.87 5.74
N GLN A 113 -14.53 -5.60 4.80
CA GLN A 113 -14.77 -6.49 3.65
C GLN A 113 -14.20 -5.84 2.39
N PRO A 114 -13.12 -6.39 1.82
CA PRO A 114 -12.49 -5.82 0.64
C PRO A 114 -13.40 -5.94 -0.58
N LYS A 115 -13.38 -4.91 -1.43
CA LYS A 115 -13.79 -5.09 -2.82
C LYS A 115 -12.66 -5.82 -3.54
N LEU A 116 -12.98 -6.87 -4.31
CA LEU A 116 -11.99 -7.64 -5.10
C LEU A 116 -11.44 -6.87 -6.33
N THR A 117 -11.50 -5.53 -6.29
CA THR A 117 -10.82 -4.67 -7.25
C THR A 117 -9.32 -4.83 -7.05
N LYS A 118 -8.57 -5.00 -8.13
CA LYS A 118 -7.12 -5.21 -8.08
C LYS A 118 -6.37 -3.90 -8.28
N ALA A 119 -5.35 -3.66 -7.47
CA ALA A 119 -4.44 -2.55 -7.69
C ALA A 119 -3.64 -2.73 -8.99
N LYS A 120 -3.25 -1.61 -9.62
CA LYS A 120 -2.31 -1.60 -10.75
C LYS A 120 -0.87 -1.48 -10.29
N SER A 121 -0.65 -1.08 -9.03
CA SER A 121 0.67 -1.03 -8.40
C SER A 121 1.26 -2.42 -8.13
N PRO A 122 2.59 -2.61 -8.31
CA PRO A 122 3.25 -3.81 -7.81
C PRO A 122 3.19 -3.87 -6.29
N VAL A 123 3.09 -5.08 -5.76
CA VAL A 123 2.92 -5.35 -4.33
C VAL A 123 4.13 -6.13 -3.81
N VAL A 124 4.62 -5.76 -2.63
CA VAL A 124 5.54 -6.58 -1.84
C VAL A 124 4.90 -6.84 -0.49
N ALA A 125 4.68 -8.11 -0.18
CA ALA A 125 4.13 -8.56 1.10
C ALA A 125 5.26 -8.94 2.07
N TYR A 126 5.11 -8.58 3.33
CA TYR A 126 6.07 -8.89 4.39
C TYR A 126 5.41 -9.49 5.63
N ALA A 127 6.06 -10.46 6.27
CA ALA A 127 5.59 -11.04 7.53
C ALA A 127 6.74 -11.55 8.39
N GLY A 128 6.47 -11.68 9.69
CA GLY A 128 7.30 -12.46 10.59
C GLY A 128 7.09 -13.95 10.35
N ASP A 129 8.14 -14.77 10.40
CA ASP A 129 8.04 -16.23 10.24
C ASP A 129 7.49 -16.95 11.48
N GLU A 130 7.41 -16.25 12.61
CA GLU A 130 6.80 -16.71 13.86
C GLU A 130 5.44 -16.04 14.12
N ASP A 131 4.92 -15.24 13.17
CA ASP A 131 3.60 -14.61 13.28
C ASP A 131 2.48 -15.59 12.87
N PRO A 132 1.68 -16.11 13.81
CA PRO A 132 0.61 -17.07 13.49
C PRO A 132 -0.54 -16.42 12.71
N ASP A 133 -0.69 -15.09 12.76
CA ASP A 133 -1.77 -14.36 12.12
C ASP A 133 -1.46 -14.06 10.65
N CYS A 134 -0.19 -14.19 10.25
CA CYS A 134 0.29 -13.89 8.90
C CYS A 134 0.98 -15.09 8.24
N PRO A 135 0.33 -16.27 8.13
CA PRO A 135 0.97 -17.42 7.51
C PRO A 135 1.32 -17.14 6.04
N PRO A 136 2.39 -17.76 5.50
CA PRO A 136 2.91 -17.41 4.18
C PRO A 136 1.90 -17.50 3.04
N ASP A 137 0.97 -18.45 3.09
CA ASP A 137 -0.08 -18.62 2.08
C ASP A 137 -1.08 -17.45 2.09
N ALA A 138 -1.51 -17.00 3.28
CA ALA A 138 -2.40 -15.85 3.44
C ALA A 138 -1.73 -14.54 3.01
N MET A 139 -0.42 -14.41 3.25
CA MET A 139 0.38 -13.27 2.77
C MET A 139 0.61 -13.32 1.26
N CYS A 140 0.84 -14.50 0.69
CA CYS A 140 1.02 -14.67 -0.76
C CYS A 140 -0.26 -14.40 -1.55
N ALA A 141 -1.43 -14.51 -0.93
CA ALA A 141 -2.71 -14.17 -1.55
C ALA A 141 -2.85 -12.69 -1.95
N TRP A 142 -1.98 -11.80 -1.47
CA TRP A 142 -1.89 -10.42 -1.97
C TRP A 142 -1.58 -10.36 -3.47
N SER A 143 -0.95 -11.40 -4.03
CA SER A 143 -0.76 -11.56 -5.48
C SER A 143 -2.07 -11.58 -6.27
N GLU A 144 -3.17 -12.02 -5.66
CA GLU A 144 -4.49 -12.08 -6.29
C GLU A 144 -5.12 -10.67 -6.43
N LEU A 145 -4.66 -9.71 -5.62
CA LEU A 145 -5.16 -8.35 -5.47
C LEU A 145 -4.35 -7.30 -6.24
N THR A 146 -3.41 -7.72 -7.09
CA THR A 146 -2.72 -6.82 -8.03
C THR A 146 -2.77 -7.36 -9.45
N THR A 147 -2.67 -6.46 -10.43
CA THR A 147 -2.49 -6.77 -11.85
C THR A 147 -1.05 -6.62 -12.31
N ALA A 148 -0.15 -6.13 -11.44
CA ALA A 148 1.26 -5.95 -11.71
C ALA A 148 2.11 -7.05 -11.04
N GLY A 149 3.37 -6.73 -10.71
CA GLY A 149 4.28 -7.67 -10.06
C GLY A 149 3.95 -7.89 -8.59
N PHE A 150 4.26 -9.09 -8.10
CA PHE A 150 4.15 -9.46 -6.68
C PHE A 150 5.49 -10.02 -6.19
N ALA A 151 5.84 -9.73 -4.94
CA ALA A 151 6.91 -10.39 -4.20
C ALA A 151 6.50 -10.61 -2.74
N TYR A 152 7.07 -11.62 -2.11
CA TYR A 152 6.91 -11.91 -0.69
C TYR A 152 8.28 -12.05 -0.03
N ARG A 153 8.43 -11.55 1.19
CA ARG A 153 9.62 -11.76 2.02
C ARG A 153 9.21 -11.94 3.48
N SER A 154 9.70 -13.01 4.10
CA SER A 154 9.61 -13.22 5.55
C SER A 154 10.85 -12.68 6.26
N PHE A 155 10.69 -12.36 7.54
CA PHE A 155 11.75 -12.00 8.47
C PHE A 155 11.62 -12.84 9.75
N PRO A 156 12.72 -13.10 10.47
CA PRO A 156 12.65 -13.71 11.79
C PRO A 156 11.77 -12.90 12.76
N GLY A 157 10.90 -13.57 13.50
CA GLY A 157 10.13 -13.00 14.61
C GLY A 157 8.62 -12.93 14.38
N GLY A 158 7.91 -12.37 15.37
CA GLY A 158 6.44 -12.30 15.40
C GLY A 158 5.85 -11.13 14.63
N HIS A 159 4.64 -10.70 15.01
CA HIS A 159 3.88 -9.66 14.30
C HIS A 159 4.69 -8.36 14.11
N PHE A 160 5.36 -7.87 15.17
CA PHE A 160 6.23 -6.68 15.09
C PHE A 160 7.71 -6.99 14.73
N TYR A 161 7.98 -8.01 13.90
CA TYR A 161 9.33 -8.30 13.41
C TYR A 161 10.10 -7.06 12.90
N LEU A 162 9.38 -6.07 12.34
CA LEU A 162 9.95 -4.84 11.79
C LEU A 162 10.74 -4.02 12.82
N GLU A 163 10.45 -4.12 14.12
CA GLU A 163 11.21 -3.40 15.15
C GLU A 163 12.64 -3.95 15.26
N ALA A 164 12.79 -5.27 15.21
CA ALA A 164 14.09 -5.93 15.24
C ALA A 164 14.82 -5.88 13.89
N HIS A 165 14.06 -5.83 12.78
CA HIS A 165 14.58 -5.94 11.41
C HIS A 165 14.45 -4.65 10.59
N GLU A 166 14.27 -3.49 11.22
CA GLU A 166 14.00 -2.20 10.55
C GLU A 166 15.00 -1.90 9.44
N ALA A 167 16.31 -1.98 9.74
CA ALA A 167 17.36 -1.66 8.78
C ALA A 167 17.34 -2.61 7.54
N GLU A 168 17.06 -3.89 7.77
CA GLU A 168 16.99 -4.90 6.71
C GLU A 168 15.75 -4.71 5.83
N LEU A 169 14.60 -4.42 6.46
CA LEU A 169 13.35 -4.09 5.80
C LEU A 169 13.50 -2.83 4.93
N LEU A 170 14.02 -1.74 5.50
CA LEU A 170 14.25 -0.49 4.78
C LEU A 170 15.21 -0.68 3.59
N LEU A 171 16.29 -1.44 3.77
CA LEU A 171 17.22 -1.73 2.68
C LEU A 171 16.53 -2.48 1.53
N HIS A 172 15.66 -3.44 1.84
CA HIS A 172 14.88 -4.15 0.85
C HIS A 172 13.89 -3.24 0.11
N MET A 173 13.16 -2.41 0.84
CA MET A 173 12.23 -1.43 0.27
C MET A 173 12.95 -0.45 -0.66
N VAL A 174 14.10 0.07 -0.23
CA VAL A 174 14.93 0.97 -1.05
C VAL A 174 15.43 0.29 -2.32
N GLY A 175 15.77 -1.01 -2.26
CA GLY A 175 16.11 -1.79 -3.44
C GLY A 175 15.01 -1.76 -4.49
N HIS A 176 13.79 -2.10 -4.10
CA HIS A 176 12.62 -2.03 -4.96
C HIS A 176 12.35 -0.62 -5.52
N LEU A 177 12.37 0.41 -4.66
CA LEU A 177 12.12 1.80 -5.07
C LEU A 177 13.15 2.32 -6.07
N ARG A 178 14.42 1.93 -5.94
CA ARG A 178 15.46 2.30 -6.91
C ARG A 178 15.14 1.74 -8.30
N ASP A 179 14.67 0.50 -8.37
CA ASP A 179 14.33 -0.14 -9.63
C ASP A 179 13.07 0.46 -10.25
N ASP A 180 12.06 0.81 -9.44
CA ASP A 180 10.86 1.50 -9.91
C ASP A 180 11.16 2.89 -10.47
N ILE A 181 11.95 3.68 -9.76
CA ILE A 181 12.30 5.04 -10.20
C ILE A 181 13.11 4.97 -11.50
N ARG A 182 13.99 3.97 -11.65
CA ARG A 182 14.72 3.74 -12.91
C ARG A 182 13.77 3.39 -14.04
N LEU A 183 12.82 2.47 -13.81
CA LEU A 183 11.83 2.06 -14.80
C LEU A 183 10.92 3.24 -15.22
N ALA A 184 10.40 4.00 -14.26
CA ALA A 184 9.55 5.17 -14.51
C ALA A 184 10.29 6.23 -15.34
N LYS A 185 11.57 6.50 -15.04
CA LYS A 185 12.41 7.40 -15.84
C LYS A 185 12.62 6.88 -17.27
N ALA A 186 12.88 5.58 -17.43
CA ALA A 186 13.07 4.97 -18.75
C ALA A 186 11.80 5.07 -19.61
N ILE A 187 10.62 4.78 -19.03
CA ILE A 187 9.32 4.91 -19.71
C ILE A 187 9.02 6.38 -20.05
N GLY A 188 9.27 7.31 -19.12
CA GLY A 188 9.10 8.75 -19.35
C GLY A 188 10.00 9.28 -20.48
N MET A 189 11.25 8.83 -20.55
CA MET A 189 12.17 9.16 -21.66
C MET A 189 11.74 8.56 -23.00
N ALA A 190 11.13 7.36 -23.00
CA ALA A 190 10.60 6.73 -24.20
C ALA A 190 9.32 7.43 -24.70
N GLY A 191 8.44 7.87 -23.79
CA GLY A 191 7.22 8.63 -24.12
C GLY A 191 7.50 10.06 -24.61
N ALA A 192 8.58 10.69 -24.15
CA ALA A 192 8.99 12.03 -24.61
C ALA A 192 9.61 12.05 -26.02
N ARG A 193 10.03 10.89 -26.56
CA ARG A 193 10.55 10.78 -27.94
C ARG A 193 9.41 10.53 -28.94
N ARG A 194 8.62 11.57 -29.25
CA ARG A 194 7.95 11.74 -30.56
C ARG A 194 7.32 13.14 -30.69
N PRO A 195 7.93 14.07 -31.45
CA PRO A 195 7.18 15.03 -32.24
C PRO A 195 6.78 14.33 -33.54
N SER A 196 5.48 14.25 -33.82
CA SER A 196 4.98 13.90 -35.15
C SER A 196 5.53 14.92 -36.16
N ALA A 197 6.33 14.45 -37.12
CA ALA A 197 6.64 15.25 -38.30
C ALA A 197 5.31 15.63 -38.98
N ARG A 198 5.03 16.93 -39.09
CA ARG A 198 3.92 17.42 -39.92
C ARG A 198 4.14 16.89 -41.34
N PRO A 199 3.09 16.41 -42.04
CA PRO A 199 3.21 16.17 -43.46
C PRO A 199 3.48 17.50 -44.17
N ALA A 200 4.46 17.49 -45.07
CA ALA A 200 4.79 18.64 -45.91
C ALA A 200 3.58 19.01 -46.77
N GLU A 201 3.21 20.30 -46.77
CA GLU A 201 2.20 20.84 -47.68
C GLU A 201 2.65 20.67 -49.14
N PRO A 202 1.73 20.36 -50.07
CA PRO A 202 2.06 20.30 -51.49
C PRO A 202 2.31 21.72 -52.00
N VAL A 203 3.49 21.92 -52.59
CA VAL A 203 3.86 23.14 -53.31
C VAL A 203 2.87 23.37 -54.45
N SER A 204 2.08 24.44 -54.36
CA SER A 204 1.22 24.91 -55.43
C SER A 204 2.08 25.33 -56.64
N ALA A 205 1.94 24.62 -57.75
CA ALA A 205 2.54 25.02 -59.03
C ALA A 205 1.85 26.30 -59.53
N ARG A 206 2.60 27.40 -59.54
CA ARG A 206 2.21 28.65 -60.21
C ARG A 206 2.14 28.38 -61.71
N HIS A 207 0.96 28.47 -62.30
CA HIS A 207 0.80 28.70 -63.73
C HIS A 207 0.84 30.22 -63.98
N SER A 208 1.86 30.68 -64.69
CA SER A 208 1.93 32.00 -65.28
C SER A 208 2.54 31.88 -66.66
N GLY A 209 1.79 32.32 -67.68
CA GLY A 209 2.38 32.90 -68.89
C GLY A 209 2.09 32.22 -70.22
N ALA A 210 1.12 32.79 -70.95
CA ALA A 210 1.35 33.51 -72.21
C ALA A 210 1.22 32.79 -73.58
N VAL A 211 0.26 33.35 -74.36
CA VAL A 211 0.37 33.77 -75.78
C VAL A 211 0.26 32.69 -76.87
N ARG A 212 -0.89 32.63 -77.55
CA ARG A 212 -1.15 33.22 -78.89
C ARG A 212 -2.64 33.25 -79.19
#